data_AF-A0A7S2NWX7-F1
#
_entry.id   AF-A0A7S2NWX7-F1
#
_cell.length_a   1.000
_cell.length_b   1.000
_cell.length_c   1.000
_cell.angle_alpha   90.00
_cell.angle_beta   90.00
_cell.angle_gamma   90.00
#
_symmetry.space_group_name_H-M   'P 1'
#
loop_
_entity.id
_entity.type
_entity.pdbx_description
1 polymer ?
#
loop_
_entity_poly.entity_id
_entity_poly.type
_entity_poly.pdbx_seq_one_letter_code
_entity_poly.pdbx_strand_id
1 'polypeptide(L)'
;DEAVLRKFMRDNGVTSGLAREIWKTYRYQTLSKEVKLRKQDIEAMVRMPLRLQMRLSAELYKFHLQRMPIFSMANRLSSDELPAICYFSLSEHPGTPFQEVFPSHMRSDSAIFLAQGTMEYTSPKLQSKYEVNETEWVCEGA
;
A
#
# COMPACT_ATOMS: atom_id res chain seq x y z
N ASP A 1 -12.87 23.44 0.87
CA ASP A 1 -12.15 22.59 -0.11
C ASP A 1 -13.02 22.15 -1.28
N GLU A 2 -14.17 21.53 -1.06
CA GLU A 2 -15.08 21.08 -2.15
C GLU A 2 -15.43 22.15 -3.19
N ALA A 3 -15.85 23.35 -2.76
CA ALA A 3 -16.21 24.43 -3.67
C ALA A 3 -15.00 24.95 -4.48
N VAL A 4 -13.80 24.90 -3.90
CA VAL A 4 -12.55 25.32 -4.54
C VAL A 4 -12.15 24.33 -5.63
N LEU A 5 -12.21 23.02 -5.34
CA LEU A 5 -11.92 21.97 -6.33
C LEU A 5 -12.87 22.02 -7.53
N ARG A 6 -14.18 22.24 -7.30
CA ARG A 6 -15.15 22.41 -8.38
C ARG A 6 -14.86 23.64 -9.24
N LYS A 7 -14.55 24.78 -8.60
CA LYS A 7 -14.18 26.01 -9.30
C LYS A 7 -12.94 25.77 -10.16
N PHE A 8 -11.90 25.15 -9.61
CA PHE A 8 -10.67 24.82 -10.32
C PHE A 8 -10.94 23.99 -11.58
N MET A 9 -11.72 22.91 -11.47
CA MET A 9 -12.04 22.04 -12.62
C MET A 9 -12.79 22.79 -13.72
N ARG A 10 -13.75 23.64 -13.35
CA ARG A 10 -14.51 24.46 -14.29
C ARG A 10 -13.63 25.50 -14.97
N ASP A 11 -12.85 26.25 -14.19
CA ASP A 11 -12.05 27.37 -14.67
C ASP A 11 -10.91 26.88 -15.60
N ASN A 12 -10.47 25.62 -15.49
CA ASN A 12 -9.47 24.99 -16.35
C ASN A 12 -10.06 24.12 -17.47
N GLY A 13 -11.38 24.11 -17.67
CA GLY A 13 -12.01 23.34 -18.75
C GLY A 13 -11.81 21.83 -18.63
N VAL A 14 -11.70 21.30 -17.40
CA VAL A 14 -11.56 19.86 -17.16
C VAL A 14 -12.80 19.15 -17.71
N THR A 15 -12.58 18.08 -18.47
CA THR A 15 -13.67 17.31 -19.08
C THR A 15 -14.59 16.73 -18.01
N SER A 16 -15.88 16.59 -18.32
CA SER A 16 -16.86 16.06 -17.37
C SER A 16 -16.53 14.64 -16.90
N GLY A 17 -15.92 13.83 -17.77
CA GLY A 17 -15.44 12.48 -17.43
C GLY A 17 -14.35 12.50 -16.36
N LEU A 18 -13.28 13.27 -16.59
CA LEU A 18 -12.18 13.40 -15.64
C LEU A 18 -12.61 14.09 -14.35
N ALA A 19 -13.44 15.14 -14.44
CA ALA A 19 -13.96 15.83 -13.26
C ALA A 19 -14.78 14.89 -12.35
N ARG A 20 -15.56 13.98 -12.95
CA ARG A 20 -16.31 12.96 -12.21
C ARG A 20 -15.39 11.96 -11.50
N GLU A 21 -14.32 11.52 -12.15
CA GLU A 21 -13.33 10.60 -11.55
C GLU A 21 -12.60 11.26 -10.38
N ILE A 22 -12.08 12.48 -10.59
CA ILE A 22 -11.45 13.29 -9.54
C ILE A 22 -12.41 13.45 -8.35
N TRP A 23 -13.67 13.76 -8.62
CA TRP A 23 -14.67 13.96 -7.57
C TRP A 23 -14.98 12.67 -6.78
N LYS A 24 -15.04 11.52 -7.47
CA LYS A 24 -15.23 10.20 -6.84
C LYS A 24 -14.09 9.89 -5.87
N THR A 25 -12.84 10.08 -6.30
CA THR A 25 -11.65 9.85 -5.49
C THR A 25 -11.59 10.81 -4.30
N TYR A 26 -11.82 12.11 -4.53
CA TYR A 26 -11.82 13.12 -3.49
C TYR A 26 -12.85 12.80 -2.39
N ARG A 27 -14.09 12.45 -2.76
CA ARG A 27 -15.12 12.08 -1.78
C ARG A 27 -14.74 10.85 -0.97
N TYR A 28 -14.18 9.83 -1.61
CA TYR A 28 -13.77 8.63 -0.90
C TYR A 28 -12.69 8.94 0.16
N GLN A 29 -11.68 9.74 -0.22
CA GLN A 29 -10.63 10.17 0.69
C GLN A 29 -11.17 11.04 1.85
N THR A 30 -12.17 11.88 1.57
CA THR A 30 -12.74 12.77 2.59
C THR A 30 -13.69 12.05 3.55
N LEU A 31 -14.34 10.96 3.11
CA LEU A 31 -15.25 10.16 3.92
C LEU A 31 -14.51 9.09 4.76
N SER A 32 -13.40 8.55 4.27
CA SER A 32 -12.61 7.52 4.96
C SER A 32 -11.67 8.08 6.05
N LYS A 33 -12.17 8.98 6.89
CA LYS A 33 -11.37 9.73 7.88
C LYS A 33 -10.88 8.91 9.09
N GLU A 34 -11.18 7.61 9.16
CA GLU A 34 -10.54 6.75 10.16
C GLU A 34 -9.11 6.43 9.72
N VAL A 35 -8.21 7.39 9.95
CA VAL A 35 -6.78 7.17 9.81
C VAL A 35 -6.35 6.37 11.02
N LYS A 36 -6.19 5.06 10.84
CA LYS A 36 -5.51 4.20 11.81
C LYS A 36 -4.14 4.83 12.10
N LEU A 37 -3.86 5.09 13.37
CA LEU A 37 -2.59 5.70 13.79
C LEU A 37 -1.43 4.80 13.40
N ARG A 38 -0.51 5.29 12.56
CA ARG A 38 0.65 4.50 12.11
C ARG A 38 1.83 4.73 13.03
N LYS A 39 2.76 3.77 13.05
CA LYS A 39 4.00 3.86 13.84
C LYS A 39 4.76 5.16 13.60
N GLN A 40 4.84 5.61 12.34
CA GLN A 40 5.55 6.83 11.95
C GLN A 40 4.85 8.13 12.41
N ASP A 41 3.56 8.06 12.74
CA ASP A 41 2.79 9.21 13.21
C ASP A 41 2.99 9.44 14.74
N ILE A 42 3.71 8.56 15.44
CA ILE A 42 3.97 8.63 16.88
C ILE A 42 5.43 9.00 17.14
N GLU A 43 5.71 10.27 17.44
CA GLU A 43 7.09 10.76 17.65
C GLU A 43 7.86 9.97 18.73
N ALA A 44 7.17 9.56 19.80
CA ALA A 44 7.77 8.77 20.88
C ALA A 44 8.33 7.42 20.40
N MET A 45 7.78 6.85 19.32
CA MET A 45 8.26 5.57 18.77
C MET A 45 9.67 5.68 18.21
N VAL A 46 10.02 6.83 17.63
CA VAL A 46 11.35 7.11 17.07
C VAL A 46 12.43 7.14 18.16
N ARG A 47 12.04 7.54 19.38
CA ARG A 47 12.95 7.68 20.54
C ARG A 47 13.17 6.36 21.29
N MET A 48 12.45 5.29 20.95
CA MET A 48 12.61 4.00 21.63
C MET A 48 13.93 3.31 21.24
N PRO A 49 14.51 2.47 22.10
CA PRO A 49 15.64 1.62 21.73
C PRO A 49 15.34 0.78 20.48
N LEU A 50 16.30 0.70 19.55
CA LEU A 50 16.16 -0.01 18.26
C LEU A 50 15.62 -1.44 18.43
N ARG A 51 16.10 -2.17 19.45
CA ARG A 51 15.63 -3.53 19.75
C ARG A 51 14.13 -3.60 20.03
N LEU A 52 13.56 -2.62 20.74
CA LEU A 52 12.12 -2.57 21.00
C LEU A 52 11.35 -2.17 19.74
N GLN A 53 11.90 -1.27 18.92
CA GLN A 53 11.28 -0.91 17.65
C GLN A 53 11.22 -2.09 16.67
N MET A 54 12.28 -2.91 16.61
CA MET A 54 12.32 -4.13 15.80
C MET A 54 11.31 -5.17 16.28
N ARG A 55 11.23 -5.38 17.61
CA ARG A 55 10.22 -6.29 18.18
C ARG A 55 8.81 -5.83 17.87
N LEU A 56 8.51 -4.54 18.04
CA LEU A 56 7.21 -3.98 17.69
C LEU A 56 6.89 -4.17 16.20
N SER A 57 7.83 -3.87 15.30
CA SER A 57 7.66 -4.11 13.87
C SER A 57 7.41 -5.59 13.55
N ALA A 58 8.08 -6.50 14.24
CA ALA A 58 7.82 -7.94 14.09
C ALA A 58 6.40 -8.30 14.53
N GLU A 59 5.93 -7.83 15.69
CA GLU A 59 4.55 -8.10 16.15
C GLU A 59 3.50 -7.60 15.15
N LEU A 60 3.73 -6.45 14.51
CA LEU A 60 2.81 -5.86 13.55
C LEU A 60 2.80 -6.57 12.20
N TYR A 61 3.98 -6.93 11.68
CA TYR A 61 4.12 -7.31 10.27
C TYR A 61 4.52 -8.77 10.03
N LYS A 62 4.99 -9.49 11.06
CA LYS A 62 5.44 -10.88 10.93
C LYS A 62 4.36 -11.78 10.35
N PHE A 63 3.13 -11.68 10.84
CA PHE A 63 2.02 -12.52 10.36
C PHE A 63 1.78 -12.32 8.86
N HIS A 64 1.74 -11.06 8.42
CA HIS A 64 1.59 -10.69 7.01
C HIS A 64 2.75 -11.23 6.17
N LEU A 65 3.98 -11.02 6.62
CA LEU A 65 5.17 -11.46 5.92
C LEU A 65 5.26 -12.99 5.83
N GLN A 66 4.84 -13.73 6.87
CA GLN A 66 4.83 -15.19 6.87
C GLN A 66 3.78 -15.82 5.93
N ARG A 67 2.84 -15.04 5.38
CA ARG A 67 1.97 -15.51 4.29
C ARG A 67 2.76 -15.71 2.99
N MET A 68 3.95 -15.12 2.86
CA MET A 68 4.83 -15.38 1.73
C MET A 68 5.64 -16.66 1.96
N PRO A 69 5.70 -17.60 0.99
CA PRO A 69 6.44 -18.85 1.14
C PRO A 69 7.91 -18.64 1.54
N ILE A 70 8.59 -17.65 0.96
CA ILE A 70 10.00 -17.35 1.24
C ILE A 70 10.23 -16.96 2.71
N PHE A 71 9.38 -16.10 3.27
CA PHE A 71 9.53 -15.63 4.65
C PHE A 71 8.99 -16.64 5.68
N SER A 72 8.00 -17.44 5.30
CA SER A 72 7.56 -18.59 6.09
C SER A 72 8.71 -19.58 6.29
N MET A 73 9.44 -19.88 5.21
CA MET A 73 10.62 -20.75 5.27
C MET A 73 11.78 -20.09 6.03
N ALA A 74 12.10 -18.82 5.74
CA ALA A 74 13.15 -18.10 6.44
C ALA A 74 12.95 -18.09 7.96
N ASN A 75 11.72 -17.82 8.43
CA ASN A 75 11.41 -17.84 9.86
C ASN A 75 11.59 -19.23 10.50
N ARG A 76 11.45 -20.33 9.75
CA ARG A 76 11.73 -21.68 10.26
C ARG A 76 13.23 -21.96 10.39
N LEU A 77 14.04 -21.35 9.53
CA LEU A 77 15.49 -21.53 9.50
C LEU A 77 16.23 -20.59 10.47
N SER A 78 15.75 -19.35 10.60
CA SER A 78 16.31 -18.32 11.48
C SER A 78 15.20 -17.40 11.98
N SER A 79 14.85 -17.51 13.25
CA SER A 79 13.82 -16.66 13.88
C SER A 79 14.27 -15.22 14.11
N ASP A 80 15.59 -15.01 14.14
CA ASP A 80 16.19 -13.78 14.69
C ASP A 80 16.34 -12.68 13.62
N GLU A 81 16.31 -13.06 12.34
CA GLU A 81 16.44 -12.14 11.21
C GLU A 81 15.11 -11.47 10.85
N LEU A 82 13.98 -12.14 11.10
CA LEU A 82 12.66 -11.64 10.70
C LEU A 82 12.29 -10.30 11.34
N PRO A 83 12.58 -10.03 12.64
CA PRO A 83 12.39 -8.71 13.23
C PRO A 83 13.18 -7.60 12.53
N ALA A 84 14.38 -7.90 12.03
CA ALA A 84 15.17 -6.93 11.28
C ALA A 84 14.53 -6.63 9.93
N ILE A 85 14.12 -7.67 9.19
CA ILE A 85 13.40 -7.51 7.91
C ILE A 85 12.12 -6.69 8.11
N CYS A 86 11.32 -7.02 9.13
CA CYS A 86 10.08 -6.29 9.41
C CYS A 86 10.31 -4.81 9.76
N TYR A 87 11.47 -4.47 10.32
CA TYR A 87 11.78 -3.10 10.71
C TYR A 87 12.42 -2.27 9.58
N PHE A 88 13.38 -2.84 8.85
CA PHE A 88 14.16 -2.11 7.86
C PHE A 88 13.57 -2.17 6.44
N SER A 89 12.82 -3.22 6.11
CA SER A 89 12.39 -3.49 4.73
C SER A 89 10.90 -3.26 4.49
N LEU A 90 10.11 -3.04 5.54
CA LEU A 90 8.66 -2.87 5.43
C LEU A 90 8.24 -1.46 5.83
N SER A 91 7.30 -0.92 5.07
CA SER A 91 6.59 0.31 5.38
C SER A 91 5.11 0.13 5.05
N GLU A 92 4.25 0.70 5.90
CA GLU A 92 2.81 0.63 5.72
C GLU A 92 2.33 1.80 4.86
N HIS A 93 1.69 1.48 3.74
CA HIS A 93 1.11 2.46 2.85
C HIS A 93 -0.41 2.29 2.81
N PRO A 94 -1.19 3.30 3.25
CA PRO A 94 -2.62 3.26 3.06
C PRO A 94 -2.93 3.38 1.56
N GLY A 95 -3.62 2.37 1.03
CA GLY A 95 -4.18 2.45 -0.31
C GLY A 95 -5.47 3.27 -0.30
N THR A 96 -5.69 4.05 -1.34
CA THR A 96 -7.01 4.62 -1.64
C THR A 96 -7.62 3.88 -2.84
N PRO A 97 -8.94 3.69 -2.91
CA PRO A 97 -9.57 3.12 -4.08
C PRO A 97 -9.21 3.92 -5.32
N PHE A 98 -9.03 3.21 -6.42
CA PHE A 98 -8.60 3.77 -7.70
C PHE A 98 -7.19 4.37 -7.69
N GLN A 99 -6.43 4.20 -6.60
CA GLN A 99 -5.01 4.54 -6.60
C GLN A 99 -4.27 3.56 -7.50
N GLU A 100 -3.61 4.10 -8.52
CA GLU A 100 -2.63 3.36 -9.30
C GLU A 100 -1.37 3.20 -8.45
N VAL A 101 -1.03 1.95 -8.17
CA VAL A 101 0.09 1.60 -7.28
C VAL A 101 1.38 1.41 -8.09
N PHE A 102 1.27 0.75 -9.24
CA PHE A 102 2.38 0.51 -10.16
C PHE A 102 2.01 1.04 -11.55
N PRO A 103 2.42 2.27 -11.90
CA PRO A 103 2.18 2.81 -13.23
C PRO A 103 2.96 2.04 -14.28
N SER A 104 2.31 1.66 -15.38
CA SER A 104 2.90 0.83 -16.44
C SER A 104 4.15 1.40 -17.12
N HIS A 105 4.39 2.71 -16.97
CA HIS A 105 5.52 3.43 -17.56
C HIS A 105 6.65 3.71 -16.55
N MET A 106 6.52 3.24 -15.31
CA MET A 106 7.48 3.46 -14.26
C MET A 106 8.12 2.15 -13.81
N ARG A 107 9.45 2.16 -13.70
CA ARG A 107 10.18 1.08 -13.02
C ARG A 107 9.82 1.12 -11.53
N SER A 108 9.44 -0.02 -10.98
CA SER A 108 9.29 -0.18 -9.53
C SER A 108 10.56 -0.78 -8.93
N ASP A 109 11.05 -0.17 -7.85
CA ASP A 109 12.13 -0.70 -7.01
C ASP A 109 11.58 -1.32 -5.70
N SER A 110 10.26 -1.44 -5.59
CA SER A 110 9.56 -1.97 -4.42
C SER A 110 8.56 -3.06 -4.80
N ALA A 111 8.36 -4.01 -3.88
CA ALA A 111 7.25 -4.94 -3.92
C ALA A 111 6.18 -4.50 -2.92
N ILE A 112 4.91 -4.80 -3.22
CA ILE A 112 3.80 -4.50 -2.33
C ILE A 112 3.12 -5.78 -1.92
N PHE A 113 2.76 -5.82 -0.64
CA PHE A 113 1.98 -6.88 -0.04
C PHE A 113 0.62 -6.32 0.37
N LEU A 114 -0.46 -6.93 -0.12
CA LEU A 114 -1.82 -6.57 0.27
C LEU A 114 -2.14 -7.15 1.64
N ALA A 115 -2.10 -6.30 2.66
CA ALA A 115 -2.52 -6.67 4.01
C ALA A 115 -4.05 -6.80 4.13
N GLN A 116 -4.78 -5.96 3.40
CA GLN A 116 -6.25 -5.95 3.36
C GLN A 116 -6.76 -5.40 2.02
N GLY A 117 -7.86 -5.96 1.51
CA GLY A 117 -8.55 -5.49 0.31
C GLY A 117 -8.15 -6.23 -0.96
N THR A 118 -8.47 -5.64 -2.11
CA THR A 118 -8.17 -6.21 -3.43
C THR A 118 -7.47 -5.19 -4.31
N MET A 119 -6.67 -5.69 -5.25
CA MET A 119 -5.98 -4.89 -6.25
C MET A 119 -6.34 -5.40 -7.64
N GLU A 120 -6.67 -4.48 -8.55
CA GLU A 120 -6.81 -4.82 -9.97
C GLU A 120 -5.44 -4.72 -10.64
N TYR A 121 -4.97 -5.82 -11.20
CA TYR A 121 -3.77 -5.86 -12.02
C TYR A 121 -4.16 -5.86 -13.51
N THR A 122 -3.61 -4.91 -14.25
CA THR A 122 -3.82 -4.77 -15.70
C THR A 122 -2.48 -4.72 -16.41
N SER A 123 -2.25 -5.65 -17.34
CA SER A 123 -1.04 -5.64 -18.17
C SER A 123 -1.42 -5.34 -19.62
N PRO A 124 -0.71 -4.41 -20.31
CA PRO A 124 -0.88 -4.18 -21.74
C PRO A 124 -0.70 -5.46 -22.57
N LYS A 125 0.10 -6.42 -22.10
CA LYS A 125 0.39 -7.67 -22.80
C LYS A 125 -0.74 -8.69 -22.72
N LEU A 126 -1.46 -8.74 -21.60
CA LEU A 126 -2.44 -9.80 -21.32
C LEU A 126 -3.87 -9.44 -21.73
N GLN A 127 -4.13 -8.18 -22.12
CA GLN A 127 -5.45 -7.61 -22.45
C GLN A 127 -6.56 -7.89 -21.41
N SER A 128 -6.20 -8.47 -20.26
CA SER A 128 -7.09 -9.04 -19.26
C SER A 128 -6.82 -8.36 -17.92
N LYS A 129 -7.90 -8.20 -17.15
CA LYS A 129 -7.85 -7.69 -15.79
C LYS A 129 -7.86 -8.87 -14.83
N TYR A 130 -6.98 -8.83 -13.84
CA TYR A 130 -6.91 -9.84 -12.79
C TYR A 130 -7.13 -9.17 -11.45
N GLU A 131 -8.08 -9.68 -10.67
CA GLU A 131 -8.24 -9.27 -9.28
C GLU A 131 -7.29 -10.08 -8.42
N VAL A 132 -6.47 -9.39 -7.63
CA VAL A 132 -5.46 -9.97 -6.74
C VAL A 132 -5.92 -9.77 -5.31
N ASN A 133 -6.08 -10.88 -4.58
CA ASN A 133 -6.46 -10.89 -3.18
C ASN A 133 -5.24 -11.04 -2.25
N GLU A 134 -5.45 -10.89 -0.94
CA GLU A 134 -4.39 -10.89 0.09
C GLU A 134 -3.51 -12.16 0.16
N THR A 135 -3.94 -13.28 -0.41
CA THR A 135 -3.18 -14.54 -0.47
C THR A 135 -2.49 -14.77 -1.81
N GLU A 136 -2.80 -13.97 -2.81
CA GLU A 136 -2.41 -14.20 -4.20
C GLU A 136 -1.16 -13.38 -4.55
N TRP A 137 -0.37 -13.95 -5.46
CA TRP A 137 0.92 -13.43 -5.85
C TRP A 137 0.90 -13.17 -7.35
N VAL A 138 1.26 -11.97 -7.76
CA VAL A 138 1.44 -11.62 -9.16
C VAL A 138 2.84 -11.05 -9.33
N CYS A 139 3.56 -11.58 -10.31
CA CYS A 139 4.89 -11.12 -10.70
C CYS A 139 4.85 -10.87 -12.21
N GLU A 140 5.52 -9.82 -12.71
CA GLU A 140 5.62 -9.54 -14.15
C GLU A 140 6.59 -10.48 -14.90
N GLY A 141 6.77 -11.70 -14.40
CA GLY A 141 7.71 -12.71 -14.89
C GLY A 141 7.02 -14.01 -15.27
N ALA A 142 6.36 -13.99 -16.43
CA ALA A 142 6.17 -15.15 -17.32
C ALA A 142 6.06 -14.62 -18.76
#